data_AF-A0A2V7TW31-F1
#
_entry.id   AF-A0A2V7TW31-F1
#
_cell.length_a   1.000
_cell.length_b   1.000
_cell.length_c   1.000
_cell.angle_alpha   90.00
_cell.angle_beta   90.00
_cell.angle_gamma   90.00
#
_symmetry.space_group_name_H-M   'P 1'
#
loop_
_entity.id
_entity.type
_entity.pdbx_description
1 polymer ?
#
loop_
_entity_poly.entity_id
_entity_poly.type
_entity_poly.pdbx_seq_one_letter_code
_entity_poly.pdbx_strand_id
1 'polypeptide(L)'
;MTLEKLLYTAKARTTGGREGGASDGDDGRLDVKLSPPGGRGAGTNPEQLFAAGWSACFLSAIKLVAGKKKVSHPADVAIDAEVDLGTTHGVFGLAARLNVSLV
;
A
#
# COMPACT_ATOMS: atom_id res chain seq x y z
N MET A 1 6.48 6.41 22.14
CA MET A 1 6.41 7.67 21.38
C MET A 1 4.97 7.90 20.98
N THR A 2 4.45 9.10 21.17
CA THR A 2 3.09 9.51 20.73
C THR A 2 3.22 10.58 19.64
N LEU A 3 2.22 10.67 18.76
CA LEU A 3 2.18 11.69 17.71
C LEU A 3 2.06 13.08 18.35
N GLU A 4 2.87 14.05 17.91
CA GLU A 4 2.79 15.45 18.39
C GLU A 4 1.48 16.13 17.92
N LYS A 5 1.05 15.84 16.70
CA LYS A 5 -0.22 16.30 16.13
C LYS A 5 -0.85 15.22 15.26
N LEU A 6 -2.04 14.76 15.64
CA LEU A 6 -2.84 13.83 14.84
C LEU A 6 -3.56 14.60 13.71
N LEU A 7 -3.28 14.26 12.45
CA LEU A 7 -3.91 14.89 11.30
C LEU A 7 -5.10 14.10 10.76
N TYR A 8 -5.00 12.77 10.76
CA TYR A 8 -6.02 11.89 10.21
C TYR A 8 -5.85 10.47 10.78
N THR A 9 -6.98 9.76 10.93
CA THR A 9 -7.03 8.35 11.32
C THR A 9 -7.93 7.61 10.34
N ALA A 10 -7.37 6.66 9.58
CA ALA A 10 -8.15 5.68 8.84
C ALA A 10 -8.55 4.52 9.76
N LYS A 11 -9.74 3.95 9.57
CA LYS A 11 -10.13 2.69 10.22
C LYS A 11 -10.59 1.69 9.17
N ALA A 12 -10.22 0.44 9.36
CA ALA A 12 -10.69 -0.67 8.53
C ALA A 12 -11.16 -1.83 9.41
N ARG A 13 -12.17 -2.57 8.96
CA ARG A 13 -12.62 -3.83 9.55
C ARG A 13 -12.40 -4.94 8.55
N THR A 14 -11.75 -6.02 8.97
CA THR A 14 -11.51 -7.21 8.14
C THR A 14 -12.23 -8.42 8.70
N THR A 15 -12.85 -9.22 7.83
CA THR A 15 -13.53 -10.49 8.17
C THR A 15 -13.07 -11.60 7.23
N GLY A 16 -13.20 -12.88 7.61
CA GLY A 16 -12.95 -14.05 6.75
C GLY A 16 -11.49 -14.35 6.34
N GLY A 17 -10.55 -13.42 6.56
CA GLY A 17 -9.13 -13.65 6.27
C GLY A 17 -8.82 -13.77 4.77
N ARG A 18 -7.79 -14.54 4.40
CA ARG A 18 -7.39 -14.71 3.00
C ARG A 18 -8.36 -15.57 2.19
N GLU A 19 -9.06 -16.50 2.84
CA GLU A 19 -9.95 -17.48 2.20
C GLU A 19 -11.37 -16.92 2.03
N GLY A 20 -11.52 -15.89 1.19
CA GLY A 20 -12.83 -15.29 0.89
C GLY A 20 -13.27 -14.22 1.89
N GLY A 21 -12.32 -13.56 2.54
CA GLY A 21 -12.60 -12.44 3.43
C GLY A 21 -12.94 -11.12 2.72
N ALA A 22 -13.15 -10.10 3.52
CA ALA A 22 -13.37 -8.72 3.07
C ALA A 22 -12.71 -7.73 4.02
N SER A 23 -12.33 -6.57 3.51
CA SER A 23 -11.85 -5.44 4.30
C SER A 23 -12.55 -4.15 3.89
N ASP A 24 -13.16 -3.50 4.87
CA ASP A 24 -14.03 -2.32 4.68
C ASP A 24 -13.51 -1.14 5.50
N GLY A 25 -13.42 0.04 4.88
CA GLY A 25 -13.08 1.31 5.52
C GLY A 25 -14.28 1.94 6.24
N ASP A 26 -14.04 2.71 7.30
CA ASP A 26 -15.10 3.36 8.07
C ASP A 26 -15.85 4.48 7.32
N ASP A 27 -15.26 4.98 6.24
CA ASP A 27 -15.85 5.98 5.35
C ASP A 27 -16.38 5.39 4.03
N GLY A 28 -16.33 4.06 3.87
CA GLY A 28 -16.79 3.35 2.68
C GLY A 28 -15.92 3.53 1.43
N ARG A 29 -14.76 4.18 1.51
CA ARG A 29 -13.86 4.35 0.34
C ARG A 29 -13.00 3.13 0.07
N LEU A 30 -12.81 2.28 1.06
CA LEU A 30 -12.20 0.95 0.93
C LEU A 30 -13.32 -0.09 1.08
N ASP A 31 -13.55 -0.88 0.04
CA ASP A 31 -14.40 -2.08 0.06
C ASP A 31 -13.73 -3.08 -0.88
N VAL A 32 -13.05 -4.06 -0.30
CA VAL A 32 -12.30 -5.06 -1.06
C VAL A 32 -12.61 -6.47 -0.59
N LYS A 33 -12.74 -7.38 -1.56
CA LYS A 33 -12.69 -8.82 -1.28
C LYS A 33 -11.24 -9.28 -1.20
N LEU A 34 -10.97 -10.22 -0.32
CA LEU A 34 -9.66 -10.81 -0.10
C LEU A 34 -9.64 -12.24 -0.64
N SER A 35 -8.56 -12.60 -1.31
CA SER A 35 -8.32 -13.93 -1.85
C SER A 35 -6.84 -14.30 -1.70
N PRO A 36 -6.51 -15.59 -1.56
CA PRO A 36 -5.11 -16.00 -1.48
C PRO A 36 -4.42 -15.75 -2.82
N PRO A 37 -3.14 -15.29 -2.81
CA PRO A 37 -2.38 -15.11 -4.05
C PRO A 37 -2.26 -16.45 -4.80
N GLY A 38 -2.48 -16.44 -6.11
CA GLY A 38 -2.46 -17.65 -6.95
C GLY A 38 -3.68 -18.56 -6.81
N GLY A 39 -4.67 -18.19 -5.98
CA GLY A 39 -5.94 -18.90 -5.86
C GLY A 39 -6.95 -18.54 -6.95
N ARG A 40 -8.14 -19.16 -6.89
CA ARG A 40 -9.24 -18.93 -7.86
C ARG A 40 -10.11 -17.69 -7.58
N GLY A 41 -9.86 -16.99 -6.48
CA GLY A 41 -10.66 -15.83 -6.06
C GLY A 41 -10.28 -14.55 -6.82
N ALA A 42 -11.28 -13.69 -7.08
CA ALA A 42 -11.09 -12.40 -7.75
C ALA A 42 -10.72 -11.25 -6.78
N GLY A 43 -10.59 -11.55 -5.48
CA GLY A 43 -10.20 -10.56 -4.48
C GLY A 43 -8.72 -10.17 -4.58
N THR A 44 -8.39 -9.02 -4.01
CA THR A 44 -6.99 -8.62 -3.79
C THR A 44 -6.39 -9.38 -2.61
N ASN A 45 -5.18 -9.03 -2.20
CA ASN A 45 -4.47 -9.60 -1.07
C ASN A 45 -3.73 -8.53 -0.26
N PRO A 46 -3.31 -8.83 0.99
CA PRO A 46 -2.61 -7.86 1.83
C PRO A 46 -1.33 -7.29 1.20
N GLU A 47 -0.58 -8.08 0.43
CA GLU A 47 0.66 -7.65 -0.22
C GLU A 47 0.38 -6.57 -1.27
N GLN A 48 -0.64 -6.74 -2.12
CA GLN A 48 -1.08 -5.74 -3.10
C GLN A 48 -1.58 -4.45 -2.44
N LEU A 49 -2.38 -4.57 -1.37
CA LEU A 49 -2.87 -3.40 -0.62
C LEU A 49 -1.70 -2.61 -0.01
N PHE A 50 -0.70 -3.31 0.52
CA PHE A 50 0.49 -2.68 1.08
C PHE A 50 1.35 -2.02 0.00
N ALA A 51 1.55 -2.69 -1.14
CA ALA A 51 2.27 -2.13 -2.29
C ALA A 51 1.61 -0.84 -2.80
N ALA A 52 0.29 -0.87 -3.00
CA ALA A 52 -0.47 0.29 -3.46
C ALA A 52 -0.40 1.46 -2.46
N GLY A 53 -0.60 1.18 -1.16
CA GLY A 53 -0.54 2.18 -0.11
C GLY A 53 0.85 2.84 0.01
N TRP A 54 1.92 2.04 -0.02
CA TRP A 54 3.28 2.55 0.06
C TRP A 54 3.66 3.35 -1.19
N SER A 55 3.33 2.84 -2.38
CA SER A 55 3.53 3.54 -3.66
C SER A 55 2.87 4.93 -3.66
N ALA A 56 1.58 5.01 -3.32
CA ALA A 56 0.85 6.28 -3.28
C ALA A 56 1.43 7.27 -2.25
N CYS A 57 1.83 6.76 -1.09
CA CYS A 57 2.48 7.56 -0.04
C CYS A 57 3.82 8.13 -0.51
N PHE A 58 4.68 7.29 -1.08
CA PHE A 58 6.01 7.71 -1.53
C PHE A 58 5.94 8.67 -2.71
N LEU A 59 5.03 8.45 -3.66
CA LEU A 59 4.79 9.37 -4.78
C LEU A 59 4.37 10.77 -4.27
N SER A 60 3.48 10.82 -3.27
CA SER A 60 3.06 12.07 -2.65
C SER A 60 4.23 12.78 -1.95
N ALA A 61 5.11 12.03 -1.30
CA ALA A 61 6.32 12.57 -0.68
C ALA A 61 7.31 13.13 -1.70
N ILE A 62 7.52 12.46 -2.85
CA ILE A 62 8.35 12.96 -3.96
C ILE A 62 7.82 14.32 -4.42
N LYS A 63 6.53 14.43 -4.71
CA LYS A 63 5.89 15.69 -5.16
C LYS A 63 6.05 16.81 -4.13
N LEU A 64 5.84 16.50 -2.84
CA LEU A 64 6.03 17.46 -1.76
C LEU A 64 7.47 17.99 -1.68
N VAL A 65 8.46 17.10 -1.76
CA VAL A 65 9.88 17.48 -1.69
C VAL A 65 10.32 18.25 -2.93
N ALA A 66 9.88 17.84 -4.12
CA ALA A 66 10.16 18.53 -5.38
C ALA A 66 9.63 19.97 -5.34
N GLY A 67 8.40 20.18 -4.86
CA GLY A 67 7.82 21.51 -4.66
C GLY A 67 8.63 22.38 -3.69
N LYS A 68 9.06 21.81 -2.54
CA LYS A 68 9.92 22.51 -1.57
C LYS A 68 11.29 22.89 -2.16
N LYS A 69 11.86 22.03 -3.01
CA LYS A 69 13.15 22.26 -3.67
C LYS A 69 13.03 23.07 -4.97
N LYS A 70 11.81 23.41 -5.40
CA LYS A 70 11.54 24.07 -6.69
C LYS A 70 12.14 23.32 -7.89
N VAL A 71 12.13 22.00 -7.82
CA VAL A 71 12.58 21.13 -8.91
C VAL A 71 11.35 20.68 -9.68
N SER A 72 11.36 20.88 -11.00
CA SER A 72 10.32 20.35 -11.88
C SER A 72 10.41 18.83 -11.95
N HIS A 73 9.26 18.17 -12.01
CA HIS A 73 9.17 16.73 -12.26
C HIS A 73 8.14 16.49 -13.38
N PRO A 74 8.24 15.38 -14.11
CA PRO A 74 7.24 14.99 -15.10
C PRO A 74 5.84 14.88 -14.49
N ALA A 75 4.81 15.03 -15.31
CA ALA A 75 3.43 14.89 -14.85
C ALA A 75 3.07 13.41 -14.56
N ASP A 76 3.76 12.51 -15.23
CA ASP A 76 3.58 11.06 -15.32
C ASP A 76 4.57 10.28 -14.42
N VAL A 77 5.10 10.92 -13.38
CA VAL A 77 5.88 10.20 -12.35
C VAL A 77 5.05 9.04 -11.80
N ALA A 78 5.61 7.84 -11.89
CA ALA A 78 4.98 6.59 -11.49
C ALA A 78 5.91 5.79 -10.57
N ILE A 79 5.30 4.91 -9.76
CA ILE A 79 6.04 3.97 -8.91
C ILE A 79 5.43 2.58 -9.06
N ASP A 80 6.24 1.66 -9.59
CA ASP A 80 5.93 0.24 -9.65
C ASP A 80 6.46 -0.41 -8.37
N ALA A 81 5.57 -0.57 -7.38
CA ALA A 81 5.91 -1.16 -6.10
C ALA A 81 5.66 -2.68 -6.11
N GLU A 82 6.64 -3.42 -5.62
CA GLU A 82 6.57 -4.85 -5.40
C GLU A 82 6.68 -5.14 -3.91
N VAL A 83 5.85 -6.05 -3.42
CA VAL A 83 5.87 -6.52 -2.03
C VAL A 83 5.85 -8.05 -2.06
N ASP A 84 6.93 -8.65 -1.59
CA ASP A 84 7.06 -10.09 -1.46
C ASP A 84 6.57 -10.54 -0.10
N LEU A 85 5.90 -11.68 -0.07
CA LEU A 85 5.68 -12.47 1.13
C LEU A 85 6.62 -13.66 1.11
N GLY A 86 7.53 -13.72 2.07
CA GLY A 86 8.49 -14.81 2.22
C GLY A 86 8.55 -15.34 3.64
N THR A 87 9.45 -16.30 3.86
CA THR A 87 9.78 -16.79 5.21
C THR A 87 11.18 -16.34 5.60
N THR A 88 11.36 -15.98 6.86
CA THR A 88 12.64 -15.64 7.47
C THR A 88 12.69 -16.22 8.87
N HIS A 89 13.74 -16.98 9.21
CA HIS A 89 13.91 -17.62 10.52
C HIS A 89 12.68 -18.41 11.03
N GLY A 90 11.94 -19.06 10.12
CA GLY A 90 10.75 -19.85 10.47
C GLY A 90 9.47 -19.04 10.70
N VAL A 91 9.48 -17.72 10.46
CA VAL A 91 8.29 -16.85 10.49
C VAL A 91 8.05 -16.18 9.14
N PHE A 92 6.89 -15.57 8.94
CA PHE A 92 6.60 -14.78 7.74
C PHE A 92 7.28 -13.40 7.80
N GLY A 93 7.75 -12.92 6.66
CA GLY A 93 8.32 -11.58 6.50
C GLY A 93 7.94 -10.97 5.16
N LEU A 94 8.02 -9.64 5.09
CA LEU A 94 7.82 -8.88 3.86
C LEU A 94 9.13 -8.28 3.38
N ALA A 95 9.34 -8.28 2.06
CA ALA A 95 10.38 -7.50 1.39
C ALA A 95 9.72 -6.59 0.36
N ALA A 96 10.25 -5.39 0.13
CA ALA A 96 9.64 -4.42 -0.78
C ALA A 96 10.68 -3.82 -1.72
N ARG A 97 10.26 -3.53 -2.96
CA ARG A 97 11.00 -2.77 -3.97
C ARG A 97 10.10 -1.67 -4.52
N LEU A 98 10.60 -0.44 -4.61
CA LEU A 98 9.88 0.68 -5.21
C LEU A 98 10.67 1.13 -6.43
N ASN A 99 10.19 0.79 -7.62
CA ASN A 99 10.81 1.21 -8.88
C ASN A 99 10.19 2.55 -9.29
N VAL A 100 10.95 3.64 -9.21
CA VAL A 100 10.45 4.99 -9.47
C VAL A 100 10.79 5.39 -10.90
N SER A 101 9.76 5.73 -11.67
CA SER A 101 9.87 6.18 -13.06
C SER A 101 9.69 7.71 -13.12
N LEU A 102 10.73 8.41 -13.59
CA LEU A 102 10.79 9.87 -13.74
C LEU A 102 10.96 10.28 -15.22
N VAL A 103 10.42 9.47 -16.13
CA VAL A 103 10.48 9.73 -17.59
C VAL A 103 9.70 10.98 -17.97
#